data_AF-A0A2J8I4D2-F1
#
_entry.id   AF-A0A2J8I4D2-F1
#
_cell.length_a   1.000
_cell.length_b   1.000
_cell.length_c   1.000
_cell.angle_alpha   90.00
_cell.angle_beta   90.00
_cell.angle_gamma   90.00
#
_symmetry.space_group_name_H-M   'P 1'
#
loop_
_entity.id
_entity.type
_entity.pdbx_description
1 polymer ?
#
loop_
_entity_poly.entity_id
_entity_poly.type
_entity_poly.pdbx_seq_one_letter_code
_entity_poly.pdbx_strand_id
1 'polypeptide(L)'
;MKKVLVVSYSQSGQLSKFVESSTKSLCQSDDIHVDYHILEPVKPYPYPWSFYPFFDAFPEAIYMNGCELKSASNLADEYDLVIIAYTVWFLAPAIPITGFLKTEQAKQLLKDKPVVTLIACRDMWVMAQEKMKALITECGGHLIDNAVLTDQSGTIYSFITTPRWLLTGKKDPFWIFPAAGVSEQDIKESVRFGERLAMALEQDLEKEKKPLLTNLDAVKVNGKLISSEKIATRSFMIWGKLIQLSGKPGALSRKVIITVYVLFLVAMILTLVPINLLAKKLISPLMKDSIEKSIKYYEKPSGR
;
A
#
# COMPACT_ATOMS: atom_id res chain seq x y z
N MET A 1 21.82 -20.55 -8.02
CA MET A 1 21.61 -19.19 -7.49
C MET A 1 20.25 -18.68 -7.97
N LYS A 2 19.35 -18.41 -7.01
CA LYS A 2 18.03 -17.80 -7.22
C LYS A 2 18.15 -16.31 -7.45
N LYS A 3 17.22 -15.72 -8.19
CA LYS A 3 17.16 -14.27 -8.43
C LYS A 3 15.83 -13.71 -7.92
N VAL A 4 15.91 -12.73 -7.03
CA VAL A 4 14.74 -12.03 -6.48
C VAL A 4 14.79 -10.57 -6.92
N LEU A 5 13.69 -10.08 -7.50
CA LEU A 5 13.52 -8.66 -7.81
C LEU A 5 12.71 -7.98 -6.72
N VAL A 6 13.19 -6.88 -6.17
CA VAL A 6 12.48 -6.04 -5.22
C VAL A 6 12.16 -4.70 -5.87
N VAL A 7 10.90 -4.50 -6.25
CA VAL A 7 10.41 -3.22 -6.77
C VAL A 7 9.80 -2.41 -5.63
N SER A 8 10.25 -1.18 -5.41
CA SER A 8 9.75 -0.37 -4.30
C SER A 8 9.67 1.13 -4.60
N TYR A 9 8.77 1.81 -3.91
CA TYR A 9 8.71 3.27 -3.87
C TYR A 9 8.33 3.73 -2.46
N SER A 10 9.25 4.42 -1.78
CA SER A 10 8.99 5.03 -0.48
C SER A 10 9.22 6.53 -0.53
N GLN A 11 8.24 7.27 -0.02
CA GLN A 11 8.35 8.72 0.06
C GLN A 11 8.94 9.19 1.39
N SER A 12 8.53 8.59 2.51
CA SER A 12 9.00 8.96 3.86
C SER A 12 10.13 8.08 4.38
N GLY A 13 10.56 7.07 3.61
CA GLY A 13 11.55 6.07 4.01
C GLY A 13 11.02 4.95 4.91
N GLN A 14 9.79 5.06 5.45
CA GLN A 14 9.23 4.00 6.31
C GLN A 14 9.09 2.65 5.59
N LEU A 15 8.61 2.68 4.33
CA LEU A 15 8.51 1.47 3.52
C LEU A 15 9.90 0.93 3.19
N SER A 16 10.90 1.78 2.94
CA SER A 16 12.27 1.34 2.68
C SER A 16 12.84 0.53 3.83
N LYS A 17 12.62 0.97 5.09
CA LYS A 17 13.02 0.19 6.28
C LYS A 17 12.32 -1.17 6.37
N PHE A 18 11.03 -1.21 6.03
CA PHE A 18 10.26 -2.46 6.01
C PHE A 18 10.81 -3.43 4.94
N VAL A 19 11.10 -2.92 3.74
CA VAL A 19 11.73 -3.69 2.66
C VAL A 19 13.09 -4.22 3.10
N GLU A 20 13.96 -3.36 3.62
CA GLU A 20 15.30 -3.73 4.10
C GLU A 20 15.22 -4.85 5.14
N SER A 21 14.37 -4.70 6.16
CA SER A 21 14.21 -5.73 7.19
C SER A 21 13.63 -7.02 6.63
N SER A 22 12.63 -6.96 5.74
CA SER A 22 11.95 -8.14 5.16
C SER A 22 12.77 -8.87 4.09
N THR A 23 13.84 -8.25 3.59
CA THR A 23 14.71 -8.84 2.54
C THR A 23 16.12 -9.13 3.05
N LYS A 24 16.40 -8.79 4.32
CA LYS A 24 17.71 -8.96 4.95
C LYS A 24 18.26 -10.39 4.81
N SER A 25 17.47 -11.40 5.18
CA SER A 25 17.92 -12.80 5.14
C SER A 25 18.14 -13.31 3.72
N LEU A 26 17.44 -12.75 2.71
CA LEU A 26 17.68 -13.07 1.30
C LEU A 26 19.07 -12.60 0.87
N CYS A 27 19.47 -11.39 1.29
CA CYS A 27 20.79 -10.83 0.97
C CYS A 27 21.94 -11.51 1.71
N GLN A 28 21.65 -12.27 2.77
CA GLN A 28 22.64 -13.01 3.55
C GLN A 28 22.86 -14.44 3.05
N SER A 29 22.03 -14.92 2.12
CA SER A 29 22.18 -16.24 1.51
C SER A 29 23.13 -16.16 0.31
N ASP A 30 24.13 -17.04 0.28
CA ASP A 30 25.05 -17.16 -0.86
C ASP A 30 24.36 -17.71 -2.13
N ASP A 31 23.20 -18.35 -1.97
CA ASP A 31 22.43 -18.95 -3.06
C ASP A 31 21.38 -18.02 -3.66
N ILE A 32 21.20 -16.81 -3.12
CA ILE A 32 20.15 -15.86 -3.55
C ILE A 32 20.78 -14.53 -3.93
N HIS A 33 20.51 -14.09 -5.16
CA HIS A 33 20.82 -12.75 -5.63
C HIS A 33 19.58 -11.87 -5.57
N VAL A 34 19.71 -10.67 -4.98
CA VAL A 34 18.60 -9.72 -4.83
C VAL A 34 18.91 -8.44 -5.60
N ASP A 35 18.05 -8.11 -6.57
CA ASP A 35 18.08 -6.84 -7.28
C ASP A 35 17.05 -5.88 -6.68
N TYR A 36 17.48 -4.66 -6.36
CA TYR A 36 16.59 -3.60 -5.88
C TYR A 36 16.29 -2.59 -6.99
N HIS A 37 15.04 -2.58 -7.44
CA HIS A 37 14.53 -1.54 -8.32
C HIS A 37 13.73 -0.50 -7.52
N ILE A 38 14.42 0.53 -7.05
CA ILE A 38 13.79 1.68 -6.39
C ILE A 38 13.26 2.61 -7.48
N LEU A 39 11.94 2.79 -7.54
CA LEU A 39 11.30 3.58 -8.59
C LEU A 39 11.59 5.06 -8.41
N GLU A 40 11.95 5.72 -9.51
CA GLU A 40 12.18 7.16 -9.55
C GLU A 40 11.22 7.83 -10.54
N PRO A 41 10.17 8.53 -10.06
CA PRO A 41 9.33 9.34 -10.93
C PRO A 41 10.14 10.44 -11.63
N VAL A 42 9.89 10.67 -12.92
CA VAL A 42 10.50 11.79 -13.67
C VAL A 42 10.17 13.12 -12.99
N LYS A 43 8.95 13.25 -12.48
CA LYS A 43 8.51 14.34 -11.60
C LYS A 43 8.35 13.81 -10.18
N PRO A 44 9.31 14.06 -9.27
CA PRO A 44 9.23 13.56 -7.91
C PRO A 44 8.01 14.07 -7.15
N TYR A 45 7.43 13.22 -6.29
CA TYR A 45 6.37 13.63 -5.38
C TYR A 45 6.99 14.16 -4.07
N PRO A 46 6.63 15.39 -3.63
CA PRO A 46 7.31 16.06 -2.53
C PRO A 46 7.05 15.38 -1.19
N TYR A 47 8.05 15.41 -0.31
CA TYR A 47 7.90 15.04 1.08
C TYR A 47 8.70 16.00 1.99
N PRO A 48 8.10 16.57 3.04
CA PRO A 48 6.67 16.53 3.34
C PRO A 48 5.83 17.19 2.25
N TRP A 49 4.56 16.83 2.17
CA TRP A 49 3.65 17.36 1.17
C TRP A 49 3.21 18.79 1.51
N SER A 50 3.10 19.63 0.48
CA SER A 50 2.24 20.80 0.57
C SER A 50 0.79 20.44 0.23
N PHE A 51 -0.14 21.25 0.74
CA PHE A 51 -1.58 20.97 0.73
C PHE A 51 -2.13 20.67 -0.68
N TYR A 52 -1.92 21.56 -1.65
CA TYR A 52 -2.48 21.36 -3.00
C TYR A 52 -1.83 20.18 -3.74
N PRO A 53 -0.49 20.02 -3.78
CA PRO A 53 0.12 18.81 -4.36
C PRO A 53 -0.38 17.49 -3.77
N PHE A 54 -0.64 17.43 -2.47
CA PHE A 54 -1.21 16.23 -1.82
C PHE A 54 -2.57 15.87 -2.41
N PHE A 55 -3.50 16.84 -2.47
CA PHE A 55 -4.84 16.63 -3.02
C PHE A 55 -4.87 16.62 -4.55
N ASP A 56 -3.84 17.13 -5.23
CA ASP A 56 -3.68 16.98 -6.67
C ASP A 56 -3.31 15.53 -7.03
N ALA A 57 -2.54 14.84 -6.19
CA ALA A 57 -2.21 13.42 -6.39
C ALA A 57 -3.43 12.50 -6.20
N PHE A 58 -4.42 12.91 -5.39
CA PHE A 58 -5.62 12.13 -5.09
C PHE A 58 -6.33 11.53 -6.33
N PRO A 59 -6.84 12.33 -7.28
CA PRO A 59 -7.52 11.80 -8.45
C PRO A 59 -6.62 10.86 -9.27
N GLU A 60 -5.34 11.19 -9.42
CA GLU A 60 -4.41 10.38 -10.21
C GLU A 60 -4.15 9.01 -9.54
N ALA A 61 -4.11 8.97 -8.20
CA ALA A 61 -3.97 7.74 -7.43
C ALA A 61 -5.23 6.87 -7.48
N ILE A 62 -6.42 7.44 -7.19
CA ILE A 62 -7.65 6.64 -7.11
C ILE A 62 -8.00 6.00 -8.46
N TYR A 63 -7.75 6.72 -9.57
CA TYR A 63 -7.93 6.24 -10.94
C TYR A 63 -6.75 5.41 -11.47
N MET A 64 -5.71 5.20 -10.66
CA MET A 64 -4.54 4.43 -11.03
C MET A 64 -3.92 4.93 -12.34
N ASN A 65 -3.81 6.25 -12.55
CA ASN A 65 -3.30 6.79 -13.81
C ASN A 65 -1.83 6.40 -14.04
N GLY A 66 -1.05 6.30 -12.96
CA GLY A 66 0.40 6.09 -13.03
C GLY A 66 1.14 7.39 -13.28
N CYS A 67 2.47 7.31 -13.35
CA CYS A 67 3.32 8.41 -13.76
C CYS A 67 4.48 7.91 -14.62
N GLU A 68 5.15 8.83 -15.31
CA GLU A 68 6.40 8.55 -16.01
C GLU A 68 7.52 8.30 -14.99
N LEU A 69 8.28 7.24 -15.22
CA LEU A 69 9.42 6.82 -14.41
C LEU A 69 10.70 6.98 -15.21
N LYS A 70 11.81 7.24 -14.51
CA LYS A 70 13.13 7.09 -15.10
C LYS A 70 13.37 5.61 -15.42
N SER A 71 14.19 5.35 -16.44
CA SER A 71 14.50 3.99 -16.89
C SER A 71 15.19 3.17 -15.79
N ALA A 72 14.74 1.92 -15.62
CA ALA A 72 15.43 0.93 -14.82
C ALA A 72 16.61 0.36 -15.60
N SER A 73 17.84 0.68 -15.21
CA SER A 73 19.03 0.04 -15.76
C SER A 73 19.43 -1.16 -14.91
N ASN A 74 20.04 -2.18 -15.54
CA ASN A 74 20.71 -3.31 -14.88
C ASN A 74 19.80 -4.30 -14.15
N LEU A 75 18.59 -4.54 -14.64
CA LEU A 75 17.78 -5.68 -14.18
C LEU A 75 18.14 -6.93 -14.97
N ALA A 76 18.08 -8.09 -14.31
CA ALA A 76 18.19 -9.38 -14.99
C ALA A 76 17.00 -9.63 -15.91
N ASP A 77 17.21 -10.48 -16.92
CA ASP A 77 16.16 -10.87 -17.88
C ASP A 77 15.06 -11.72 -17.21
N GLU A 78 15.42 -12.50 -16.17
CA GLU A 78 14.51 -13.37 -15.45
C GLU A 78 14.76 -13.41 -13.95
N TYR A 79 13.66 -13.52 -13.20
CA TYR A 79 13.64 -13.67 -11.74
C TYR A 79 12.82 -14.91 -11.34
N ASP A 80 13.17 -15.52 -10.21
CA ASP A 80 12.41 -16.60 -9.57
C ASP A 80 11.26 -16.06 -8.73
N LEU A 81 11.41 -14.88 -8.13
CA LEU A 81 10.42 -14.22 -7.28
C LEU A 81 10.46 -12.70 -7.47
N VAL A 82 9.28 -12.06 -7.49
CA VAL A 82 9.17 -10.60 -7.50
C VAL A 82 8.49 -10.12 -6.21
N ILE A 83 9.12 -9.18 -5.51
CA ILE A 83 8.58 -8.50 -4.33
C ILE A 83 8.19 -7.09 -4.72
N ILE A 84 6.92 -6.73 -4.57
CA ILE A 84 6.41 -5.38 -4.86
C ILE A 84 6.05 -4.70 -3.54
N ALA A 85 6.86 -3.73 -3.15
CA ALA A 85 6.64 -2.97 -1.94
C ALA A 85 6.02 -1.60 -2.26
N TYR A 86 4.89 -1.28 -1.62
CA TYR A 86 4.21 -0.02 -1.88
C TYR A 86 3.51 0.58 -0.65
N THR A 87 3.25 1.88 -0.73
CA THR A 87 2.39 2.60 0.23
C THR A 87 1.01 2.83 -0.39
N VAL A 88 0.00 3.00 0.46
CA VAL A 88 -1.38 3.24 0.02
C VAL A 88 -1.65 4.73 -0.09
N TRP A 89 -1.99 5.20 -1.28
CA TRP A 89 -2.38 6.58 -1.57
C TRP A 89 -3.86 6.60 -1.91
N PHE A 90 -4.68 7.21 -1.04
CA PHE A 90 -6.12 7.36 -1.26
C PHE A 90 -6.85 6.06 -1.64
N LEU A 91 -6.59 4.97 -0.91
CA LEU A 91 -7.18 3.64 -1.17
C LEU A 91 -6.78 3.03 -2.54
N ALA A 92 -5.61 3.40 -3.05
CA ALA A 92 -4.97 2.81 -4.22
C ALA A 92 -3.47 2.62 -3.96
N PRO A 93 -2.77 1.77 -4.75
CA PRO A 93 -1.32 1.73 -4.74
C PRO A 93 -0.73 3.11 -5.07
N ALA A 94 0.45 3.42 -4.51
CA ALA A 94 1.15 4.67 -4.81
C ALA A 94 1.35 4.85 -6.33
N ILE A 95 1.19 6.08 -6.81
CA ILE A 95 1.20 6.39 -8.26
C ILE A 95 2.44 5.85 -8.99
N PRO A 96 3.67 5.93 -8.44
CA PRO A 96 4.86 5.38 -9.10
C PRO A 96 4.79 3.88 -9.33
N ILE A 97 4.25 3.13 -8.37
CA ILE A 97 4.10 1.67 -8.47
C ILE A 97 3.11 1.32 -9.57
N THR A 98 1.97 2.03 -9.63
CA THR A 98 1.02 1.91 -10.74
C THR A 98 1.65 2.30 -12.08
N GLY A 99 2.48 3.34 -12.11
CA GLY A 99 3.24 3.74 -13.31
C GLY A 99 4.12 2.62 -13.82
N PHE A 100 4.90 1.99 -12.93
CA PHE A 100 5.75 0.85 -13.27
C PHE A 100 4.95 -0.32 -13.82
N LEU A 101 3.89 -0.74 -13.13
CA LEU A 101 3.06 -1.89 -13.52
C LEU A 101 2.33 -1.72 -14.85
N LYS A 102 2.27 -0.49 -15.40
CA LYS A 102 1.73 -0.24 -16.73
C LYS A 102 2.77 -0.27 -17.85
N THR A 103 4.05 -0.43 -17.53
CA THR A 103 5.13 -0.51 -18.53
C THR A 103 5.23 -1.90 -19.15
N GLU A 104 5.75 -1.98 -20.36
CA GLU A 104 6.08 -3.27 -20.99
C GLU A 104 7.17 -4.03 -20.23
N GLN A 105 8.12 -3.30 -19.61
CA GLN A 105 9.14 -3.91 -18.77
C GLN A 105 8.53 -4.66 -17.58
N ALA A 106 7.55 -4.06 -16.88
CA ALA A 106 6.87 -4.73 -15.78
C ALA A 106 6.12 -5.99 -16.25
N LYS A 107 5.43 -5.93 -17.40
CA LYS A 107 4.78 -7.11 -17.98
C LYS A 107 5.77 -8.24 -18.25
N GLN A 108 6.94 -7.93 -18.80
CA GLN A 108 7.99 -8.92 -19.06
C GLN A 108 8.52 -9.53 -17.76
N LEU A 109 8.81 -8.69 -16.76
CA LEU A 109 9.38 -9.12 -15.49
C LEU A 109 8.41 -9.94 -14.63
N LEU A 110 7.11 -9.66 -14.68
CA LEU A 110 6.10 -10.32 -13.86
C LEU A 110 5.47 -11.55 -14.53
N LYS A 111 5.62 -11.72 -15.85
CA LYS A 111 4.95 -12.77 -16.60
C LYS A 111 5.25 -14.16 -16.02
N ASP A 112 4.18 -14.85 -15.61
CA ASP A 112 4.19 -16.18 -15.01
C ASP A 112 5.00 -16.30 -13.70
N LYS A 113 5.42 -15.18 -13.10
CA LYS A 113 6.25 -15.15 -11.88
C LYS A 113 5.41 -15.13 -10.61
N PRO A 114 5.86 -15.80 -9.53
CA PRO A 114 5.28 -15.60 -8.21
C PRO A 114 5.61 -14.18 -7.71
N VAL A 115 4.61 -13.54 -7.11
CA VAL A 115 4.68 -12.17 -6.62
C VAL A 115 4.29 -12.11 -5.14
N VAL A 116 5.13 -11.48 -4.34
CA VAL A 116 4.87 -11.11 -2.94
C VAL A 116 4.64 -9.60 -2.88
N THR A 117 3.66 -9.16 -2.10
CA THR A 117 3.43 -7.72 -1.86
C THR A 117 3.82 -7.33 -0.44
N LEU A 118 4.45 -6.17 -0.28
CA LEU A 118 4.76 -5.58 1.03
C LEU A 118 4.07 -4.22 1.15
N ILE A 119 3.21 -4.03 2.15
CA ILE A 119 2.45 -2.80 2.36
C ILE A 119 2.83 -2.18 3.70
N ALA A 120 3.23 -0.91 3.69
CA ALA A 120 3.29 -0.08 4.89
C ALA A 120 2.24 1.03 4.78
N CYS A 121 1.28 1.06 5.69
CA CYS A 121 0.16 2.01 5.60
C CYS A 121 -0.41 2.39 6.97
N ARG A 122 -1.50 3.17 6.94
CA ARG A 122 -2.25 3.57 8.13
C ARG A 122 -3.05 2.39 8.71
N ASP A 123 -4.21 2.08 8.13
CA ASP A 123 -5.04 0.92 8.53
C ASP A 123 -6.05 0.56 7.41
N MET A 124 -5.92 1.21 6.25
CA MET A 124 -6.86 1.13 5.14
C MET A 124 -6.10 0.81 3.86
N TRP A 125 -5.99 -0.47 3.55
CA TRP A 125 -5.19 -0.98 2.45
C TRP A 125 -5.94 -2.00 1.60
N VAL A 126 -7.10 -2.47 2.06
CA VAL A 126 -7.80 -3.59 1.45
C VAL A 126 -8.21 -3.25 0.02
N MET A 127 -8.76 -2.06 -0.22
CA MET A 127 -9.13 -1.64 -1.58
C MET A 127 -7.92 -1.36 -2.47
N ALA A 128 -6.80 -0.94 -1.88
CA ALA A 128 -5.55 -0.78 -2.61
C ALA A 128 -4.96 -2.14 -3.03
N GLN A 129 -5.08 -3.16 -2.19
CA GLN A 129 -4.63 -4.51 -2.51
C GLN A 129 -5.50 -5.18 -3.58
N GLU A 130 -6.81 -4.94 -3.60
CA GLU A 130 -7.67 -5.43 -4.70
C GLU A 130 -7.26 -4.83 -6.05
N LYS A 131 -6.91 -3.53 -6.06
CA LYS A 131 -6.34 -2.87 -7.23
C LYS A 131 -4.97 -3.44 -7.62
N MET A 132 -4.11 -3.70 -6.63
CA MET A 132 -2.80 -4.32 -6.85
C MET A 132 -2.93 -5.72 -7.46
N LYS A 133 -3.85 -6.55 -6.98
CA LYS A 133 -4.16 -7.88 -7.55
C LYS A 133 -4.49 -7.78 -9.04
N ALA A 134 -5.33 -6.80 -9.42
CA ALA A 134 -5.66 -6.57 -10.83
C ALA A 134 -4.42 -6.18 -11.64
N LEU A 135 -3.62 -5.22 -11.17
CA LEU A 135 -2.39 -4.79 -11.86
C LEU A 135 -1.38 -5.93 -12.03
N ILE A 136 -1.19 -6.76 -11.01
CA ILE A 136 -0.30 -7.93 -11.08
C ILE A 136 -0.83 -8.95 -12.09
N THR A 137 -2.14 -9.22 -12.07
CA THR A 137 -2.79 -10.15 -13.00
C THR A 137 -2.71 -9.65 -14.45
N GLU A 138 -2.87 -8.34 -14.68
CA GLU A 138 -2.71 -7.72 -15.99
C GLU A 138 -1.27 -7.84 -16.54
N CYS A 139 -0.28 -7.93 -15.65
CA CYS A 139 1.11 -8.23 -16.01
C CYS A 139 1.39 -9.74 -16.17
N GLY A 140 0.39 -10.60 -15.93
CA GLY A 140 0.56 -12.07 -15.95
C GLY A 140 1.27 -12.66 -14.72
N GLY A 141 1.41 -11.90 -13.64
CA GLY A 141 2.01 -12.37 -12.40
C GLY A 141 1.04 -13.12 -11.49
N HIS A 142 1.57 -13.92 -10.58
CA HIS A 142 0.79 -14.69 -9.61
C HIS A 142 1.03 -14.17 -8.20
N LEU A 143 0.07 -13.42 -7.64
CA LEU A 143 0.17 -12.98 -6.26
C LEU A 143 0.06 -14.19 -5.31
N ILE A 144 1.18 -14.58 -4.71
CA ILE A 144 1.27 -15.69 -3.77
C ILE A 144 1.21 -15.24 -2.31
N ASP A 145 1.65 -14.02 -2.01
CA ASP A 145 1.70 -13.49 -0.65
C ASP A 145 1.47 -11.96 -0.57
N ASN A 146 1.02 -11.52 0.60
CA ASN A 146 0.92 -10.14 1.00
C ASN A 146 1.34 -10.02 2.46
N ALA A 147 2.24 -9.08 2.78
CA ALA A 147 2.58 -8.73 4.14
C ALA A 147 2.28 -7.25 4.38
N VAL A 148 1.54 -6.94 5.45
CA VAL A 148 1.03 -5.61 5.73
C VAL A 148 1.38 -5.17 7.14
N LEU A 149 2.12 -4.06 7.24
CA LEU A 149 2.32 -3.33 8.48
C LEU A 149 1.44 -2.08 8.51
N THR A 150 0.67 -1.94 9.58
CA THR A 150 -0.25 -0.82 9.81
C THR A 150 0.27 0.11 10.91
N ASP A 151 -0.25 1.34 10.91
CA ASP A 151 0.09 2.40 11.84
C ASP A 151 -0.38 2.06 13.27
N GLN A 152 0.54 2.19 14.21
CA GLN A 152 0.34 1.83 15.62
C GLN A 152 -0.63 2.77 16.36
N SER A 153 -0.90 3.97 15.82
CA SER A 153 -1.74 4.98 16.49
C SER A 153 -3.22 4.59 16.55
N GLY A 154 -3.64 3.56 15.82
CA GLY A 154 -5.03 3.13 15.77
C GLY A 154 -5.90 4.09 14.95
N THR A 155 -7.09 3.63 14.55
CA THR A 155 -7.91 4.31 13.53
C THR A 155 -8.30 5.75 13.89
N ILE A 156 -8.57 6.07 15.16
CA ILE A 156 -9.07 7.42 15.52
C ILE A 156 -7.92 8.45 15.53
N TYR A 157 -6.82 8.16 16.23
CA TYR A 157 -5.71 9.11 16.35
C TYR A 157 -5.01 9.35 15.01
N SER A 158 -4.97 8.33 14.15
CA SER A 158 -4.41 8.44 12.80
C SER A 158 -5.15 9.41 11.87
N PHE A 159 -6.36 9.88 12.20
CA PHE A 159 -6.97 11.00 11.46
C PHE A 159 -6.24 12.33 11.67
N ILE A 160 -5.43 12.44 12.72
CA ILE A 160 -4.66 13.64 13.08
C ILE A 160 -3.16 13.39 12.89
N THR A 161 -2.64 12.26 13.38
CA THR A 161 -1.20 11.98 13.34
C THR A 161 -0.70 11.76 11.90
N THR A 162 -1.46 11.08 11.05
CA THR A 162 -1.05 10.85 9.65
C THR A 162 -1.01 12.15 8.82
N PRO A 163 -2.03 13.03 8.82
CA PRO A 163 -1.91 14.32 8.13
C PRO A 163 -0.79 15.20 8.70
N ARG A 164 -0.60 15.26 10.02
CA ARG A 164 0.55 15.97 10.62
C ARG A 164 1.86 15.43 10.06
N TRP A 165 2.03 14.10 10.04
CA TRP A 165 3.25 13.48 9.54
C TRP A 165 3.48 13.74 8.05
N LEU A 166 2.46 13.60 7.21
CA LEU A 166 2.59 13.80 5.77
C LEU A 166 2.83 15.27 5.38
N LEU A 167 2.21 16.22 6.10
CA LEU A 167 2.30 17.65 5.78
C LEU A 167 3.47 18.37 6.45
N THR A 168 3.98 17.84 7.57
CA THR A 168 5.06 18.49 8.34
C THR A 168 6.33 17.65 8.47
N GLY A 169 6.30 16.37 8.11
CA GLY A 169 7.40 15.43 8.30
C GLY A 169 7.54 14.91 9.74
N LYS A 170 6.74 15.42 10.68
CA LYS A 170 6.87 15.12 12.11
C LYS A 170 6.13 13.83 12.50
N LYS A 171 6.91 12.79 12.85
CA LYS A 171 6.42 11.45 13.27
C LYS A 171 6.27 11.29 14.80
N ASP A 172 6.94 12.15 15.57
CA ASP A 172 7.00 12.14 17.04
C ASP A 172 5.61 12.19 17.69
N PRO A 173 5.44 11.52 18.85
CA PRO A 173 4.23 11.65 19.64
C PRO A 173 4.09 13.08 20.16
N PHE A 174 2.86 13.56 20.32
CA PHE A 174 2.60 14.88 20.88
C PHE A 174 1.30 14.87 21.69
N TRP A 175 1.32 15.50 22.87
CA TRP A 175 0.17 15.52 23.78
C TRP A 175 -0.38 14.11 24.06
N ILE A 176 -1.62 13.83 23.64
CA ILE A 176 -2.28 12.52 23.77
C ILE A 176 -2.12 11.63 22.52
N PHE A 177 -1.50 12.16 21.46
CA PHE A 177 -1.37 11.47 20.18
C PHE A 177 -0.08 10.65 20.15
N PRO A 178 -0.17 9.32 19.91
CA PRO A 178 1.01 8.48 19.77
C PRO A 178 1.77 8.81 18.48
N ALA A 179 2.97 8.25 18.33
CA ALA A 179 3.77 8.44 17.12
C ALA A 179 3.05 7.88 15.89
N ALA A 180 3.08 8.63 14.79
CA ALA A 180 2.48 8.24 13.52
C ALA A 180 3.25 7.09 12.86
N GLY A 181 2.61 6.36 11.95
CA GLY A 181 3.24 5.34 11.13
C GLY A 181 3.41 3.99 11.82
N VAL A 182 4.11 3.10 11.13
CA VAL A 182 4.41 1.74 11.61
C VAL A 182 5.44 1.81 12.73
N SER A 183 5.26 0.96 13.75
CA SER A 183 6.18 0.87 14.88
C SER A 183 7.55 0.35 14.44
N GLU A 184 8.63 0.79 15.09
CA GLU A 184 9.96 0.24 14.79
C GLU A 184 10.06 -1.24 15.20
N GLN A 185 9.22 -1.70 16.15
CA GLN A 185 9.14 -3.11 16.53
C GLN A 185 8.57 -3.95 15.39
N ASP A 186 7.43 -3.56 14.80
CA ASP A 186 6.82 -4.28 13.68
C ASP A 186 7.77 -4.33 12.48
N ILE A 187 8.51 -3.25 12.22
CA ILE A 187 9.54 -3.22 11.18
C ILE A 187 10.64 -4.24 11.50
N LYS A 188 11.19 -4.25 12.72
CA LYS A 188 12.25 -5.21 13.09
C LYS A 188 11.77 -6.67 13.01
N GLU A 189 10.57 -6.95 13.50
CA GLU A 189 10.00 -8.29 13.49
C GLU A 189 9.65 -8.77 12.07
N SER A 190 9.62 -7.88 11.08
CA SER A 190 9.37 -8.25 9.68
C SER A 190 10.50 -9.09 9.06
N VAL A 191 11.66 -9.19 9.72
CA VAL A 191 12.74 -10.10 9.32
C VAL A 191 12.27 -11.54 9.12
N ARG A 192 11.23 -11.96 9.87
CA ARG A 192 10.59 -13.28 9.76
C ARG A 192 10.09 -13.60 8.34
N PHE A 193 9.70 -12.57 7.57
CA PHE A 193 9.26 -12.76 6.19
C PHE A 193 10.44 -13.12 5.30
N GLY A 194 11.57 -12.43 5.46
CA GLY A 194 12.80 -12.70 4.70
C GLY A 194 13.38 -14.07 5.02
N GLU A 195 13.38 -14.46 6.30
CA GLU A 195 13.83 -15.80 6.74
C GLU A 195 12.99 -16.89 6.08
N ARG A 196 11.66 -16.75 6.11
CA ARG A 196 10.75 -17.71 5.46
C ARG A 196 10.95 -17.78 3.95
N LEU A 197 11.10 -16.64 3.28
CA LEU A 197 11.31 -16.59 1.83
C LEU A 197 12.66 -17.21 1.44
N ALA A 198 13.72 -16.97 2.21
CA ALA A 198 15.04 -17.58 1.96
C ALA A 198 14.94 -19.12 2.00
N MET A 199 14.38 -19.66 3.09
CA MET A 199 14.18 -21.11 3.24
C MET A 199 13.30 -21.71 2.14
N ALA A 200 12.26 -20.98 1.71
CA ALA A 200 11.35 -21.44 0.68
C ALA A 200 12.01 -21.48 -0.71
N LEU A 201 12.84 -20.47 -1.03
CA LEU A 201 13.58 -20.39 -2.29
C LEU A 201 14.66 -21.48 -2.40
N GLU A 202 15.33 -21.82 -1.29
CA GLU A 202 16.26 -22.96 -1.24
C GLU A 202 15.57 -24.30 -1.57
N GLN A 203 14.28 -24.40 -1.27
CA GLN A 203 13.45 -25.58 -1.49
C GLN A 203 12.60 -25.52 -2.76
N ASP A 204 12.80 -24.53 -3.64
CA ASP A 204 12.02 -24.32 -4.86
C ASP A 204 10.50 -24.16 -4.65
N LEU A 205 10.06 -23.79 -3.43
CA LEU A 205 8.63 -23.74 -3.08
C LEU A 205 7.89 -22.60 -3.79
N GLU A 206 8.59 -21.56 -4.25
CA GLU A 206 8.01 -20.48 -5.05
C GLU A 206 7.44 -20.99 -6.38
N LYS A 207 8.00 -22.08 -6.93
CA LYS A 207 7.53 -22.71 -8.18
C LYS A 207 6.13 -23.28 -8.05
N GLU A 208 5.72 -23.66 -6.83
CA GLU A 208 4.36 -24.15 -6.58
C GLU A 208 3.29 -23.06 -6.66
N LYS A 209 3.70 -21.78 -6.68
CA LYS A 209 2.80 -20.61 -6.71
C LYS A 209 1.75 -20.64 -5.58
N LYS A 210 2.15 -21.14 -4.41
CA LYS A 210 1.35 -21.19 -3.18
C LYS A 210 1.86 -20.17 -2.15
N PRO A 211 1.03 -19.78 -1.17
CA PRO A 211 1.45 -18.84 -0.15
C PRO A 211 2.54 -19.40 0.76
N LEU A 212 3.63 -18.64 0.92
CA LEU A 212 4.81 -18.98 1.70
C LEU A 212 4.79 -18.31 3.08
N LEU A 213 4.08 -17.18 3.23
CA LEU A 213 4.03 -16.40 4.47
C LEU A 213 2.89 -16.79 5.41
N THR A 214 2.28 -17.95 5.19
CA THR A 214 1.20 -18.47 6.05
C THR A 214 1.66 -18.70 7.50
N ASN A 215 0.79 -18.36 8.46
CA ASN A 215 1.03 -18.45 9.90
C ASN A 215 2.20 -17.59 10.40
N LEU A 216 2.49 -16.46 9.73
CA LEU A 216 3.52 -15.50 10.15
C LEU A 216 2.92 -14.15 10.56
N ASP A 217 1.61 -14.06 10.81
CA ASP A 217 0.95 -12.79 11.08
C ASP A 217 1.27 -11.76 9.98
N ALA A 218 1.36 -12.23 8.72
CA ALA A 218 1.71 -11.39 7.58
C ALA A 218 0.59 -10.36 7.30
N VAL A 219 -0.67 -10.74 7.56
CA VAL A 219 -1.82 -9.86 7.34
C VAL A 219 -2.74 -9.86 8.55
N LYS A 220 -3.07 -8.66 9.04
CA LYS A 220 -4.12 -8.44 10.04
C LYS A 220 -5.16 -7.47 9.48
N VAL A 221 -6.31 -7.98 9.04
CA VAL A 221 -7.38 -7.14 8.50
C VAL A 221 -8.26 -6.59 9.62
N ASN A 222 -8.42 -5.26 9.66
CA ASN A 222 -9.42 -4.61 10.49
C ASN A 222 -10.80 -4.69 9.81
N GLY A 223 -11.57 -5.72 10.14
CA GLY A 223 -12.90 -5.97 9.52
C GLY A 223 -13.90 -4.81 9.62
N LYS A 224 -13.73 -3.92 10.60
CA LYS A 224 -14.60 -2.74 10.79
C LYS A 224 -14.38 -1.68 9.70
N LEU A 225 -13.24 -1.71 9.01
CA LEU A 225 -12.86 -0.72 8.00
C LEU A 225 -13.24 -1.15 6.58
N ILE A 226 -13.38 -2.45 6.31
CA ILE A 226 -13.68 -3.00 4.97
C ILE A 226 -14.87 -2.27 4.30
N SER A 227 -16.02 -2.21 4.96
CA SER A 227 -17.21 -1.54 4.41
C SER A 227 -16.99 -0.03 4.24
N SER A 228 -16.24 0.58 5.17
CA SER A 228 -15.92 2.01 5.13
C SER A 228 -15.00 2.33 3.95
N GLU A 229 -13.99 1.50 3.69
CA GLU A 229 -13.11 1.64 2.53
C GLU A 229 -13.88 1.49 1.20
N LYS A 230 -14.82 0.54 1.11
CA LYS A 230 -15.66 0.38 -0.10
C LYS A 230 -16.51 1.62 -0.38
N ILE A 231 -17.15 2.17 0.66
CA ILE A 231 -17.96 3.40 0.54
C ILE A 231 -17.07 4.60 0.19
N ALA A 232 -15.95 4.75 0.91
CA ALA A 232 -14.98 5.81 0.67
C ALA A 232 -14.42 5.75 -0.76
N THR A 233 -14.11 4.54 -1.27
CA THR A 233 -13.65 4.34 -2.65
C THR A 233 -14.67 4.85 -3.66
N ARG A 234 -15.97 4.56 -3.49
CA ARG A 234 -17.03 5.07 -4.40
C ARG A 234 -17.13 6.59 -4.38
N SER A 235 -17.14 7.18 -3.18
CA SER A 235 -17.12 8.63 -3.01
C SER A 235 -15.87 9.26 -3.64
N PHE A 236 -14.72 8.62 -3.45
CA PHE A 236 -13.45 9.08 -3.98
C PHE A 236 -13.39 9.02 -5.51
N MET A 237 -14.01 8.03 -6.14
CA MET A 237 -14.13 7.99 -7.60
C MET A 237 -14.95 9.20 -8.10
N ILE A 238 -16.10 9.50 -7.49
CA ILE A 238 -16.94 10.64 -7.90
C ILE A 238 -16.15 11.95 -7.78
N TRP A 239 -15.58 12.23 -6.61
CA TRP A 239 -14.80 13.45 -6.39
C TRP A 239 -13.53 13.51 -7.23
N GLY A 240 -12.83 12.38 -7.37
CA GLY A 240 -11.66 12.27 -8.23
C GLY A 240 -11.99 12.63 -9.68
N LYS A 241 -13.13 12.18 -10.21
CA LYS A 241 -13.57 12.54 -11.57
C LYS A 241 -13.84 14.02 -11.71
N LEU A 242 -14.55 14.63 -10.76
CA LEU A 242 -14.85 16.06 -10.76
C LEU A 242 -13.55 16.88 -10.73
N ILE A 243 -12.58 16.48 -9.91
CA ILE A 243 -11.28 17.16 -9.83
C ILE A 243 -10.52 17.00 -11.16
N GLN A 244 -10.46 15.81 -11.77
CA GLN A 244 -9.80 15.63 -13.08
C GLN A 244 -10.44 16.47 -14.20
N LEU A 245 -11.77 16.51 -14.24
CA LEU A 245 -12.52 17.28 -15.25
C LEU A 245 -12.31 18.78 -15.10
N SER A 246 -12.04 19.24 -13.87
CA SER A 246 -11.80 20.66 -13.60
C SER A 246 -10.42 21.17 -14.08
N GLY A 247 -9.48 20.28 -14.42
CA GLY A 247 -8.21 20.68 -15.05
C GLY A 247 -7.03 19.75 -14.78
N LYS A 248 -5.90 20.08 -15.41
CA LYS A 248 -4.60 19.42 -15.16
C LYS A 248 -4.08 19.74 -13.75
N PRO A 249 -3.21 18.91 -13.15
CA PRO A 249 -2.57 19.19 -11.87
C PRO A 249 -1.99 20.61 -11.81
N GLY A 250 -2.22 21.33 -10.72
CA GLY A 250 -1.78 22.71 -10.52
C GLY A 250 -2.68 23.80 -11.12
N ALA A 251 -3.67 23.48 -11.97
CA ALA A 251 -4.60 24.47 -12.54
C ALA A 251 -5.47 25.16 -11.47
N LEU A 252 -5.79 26.44 -11.66
CA LEU A 252 -6.57 27.22 -10.70
C LEU A 252 -7.97 26.63 -10.46
N SER A 253 -8.66 26.24 -11.53
CA SER A 253 -9.97 25.58 -11.47
C SER A 253 -9.93 24.29 -10.66
N ARG A 254 -8.87 23.48 -10.82
CA ARG A 254 -8.64 22.26 -10.02
C ARG A 254 -8.44 22.56 -8.55
N LYS A 255 -7.67 23.60 -8.22
CA LYS A 255 -7.48 24.05 -6.82
C LYS A 255 -8.81 24.46 -6.17
N VAL A 256 -9.71 25.12 -6.88
CA VAL A 256 -11.05 25.49 -6.37
C VAL A 256 -11.85 24.24 -6.01
N ILE A 257 -11.93 23.26 -6.92
CA ILE A 257 -12.67 22.01 -6.66
C ILE A 257 -12.02 21.20 -5.54
N ILE A 258 -10.68 21.18 -5.46
CA ILE A 258 -9.96 20.57 -4.33
C ILE A 258 -10.37 21.23 -3.01
N THR A 259 -10.42 22.55 -2.92
CA THR A 259 -10.83 23.24 -1.69
C THR A 259 -12.25 22.85 -1.28
N VAL A 260 -13.19 22.79 -2.24
CA VAL A 260 -14.56 22.31 -1.99
C VAL A 260 -14.57 20.87 -1.49
N TYR A 261 -13.79 19.99 -2.13
CA TYR A 261 -13.65 18.60 -1.71
C TYR A 261 -13.10 18.45 -0.30
N VAL A 262 -12.09 19.25 0.08
CA VAL A 262 -11.51 19.19 1.43
C VAL A 262 -12.52 19.66 2.47
N LEU A 263 -13.28 20.74 2.19
CA LEU A 263 -14.37 21.17 3.08
C LEU A 263 -15.42 20.07 3.25
N PHE A 264 -15.80 19.40 2.16
CA PHE A 264 -16.69 18.24 2.20
C PHE A 264 -16.10 17.10 3.06
N LEU A 265 -14.82 16.75 2.91
CA LEU A 265 -14.17 15.71 3.71
C LEU A 265 -14.15 16.06 5.19
N VAL A 266 -13.81 17.29 5.55
CA VAL A 266 -13.79 17.74 6.95
C VAL A 266 -15.19 17.66 7.55
N ALA A 267 -16.21 18.17 6.85
CA ALA A 267 -17.60 18.07 7.29
C ALA A 267 -18.03 16.60 7.46
N MET A 268 -17.66 15.73 6.51
CA MET A 268 -17.96 14.30 6.56
C MET A 268 -17.30 13.60 7.76
N ILE A 269 -16.03 13.92 8.06
CA ILE A 269 -15.33 13.34 9.21
C ILE A 269 -15.98 13.77 10.53
N LEU A 270 -16.33 15.06 10.66
CA LEU A 270 -16.94 15.60 11.88
C LEU A 270 -18.37 15.07 12.11
N THR A 271 -19.10 14.72 11.06
CA THR A 271 -20.50 14.28 11.14
C THR A 271 -20.66 12.76 11.13
N LEU A 272 -20.06 12.07 10.16
CA LEU A 272 -20.31 10.63 9.93
C LEU A 272 -19.49 9.71 10.83
N VAL A 273 -18.30 10.13 11.30
CA VAL A 273 -17.49 9.29 12.20
C VAL A 273 -18.21 9.06 13.54
N PRO A 274 -18.75 10.10 14.22
CA PRO A 274 -19.55 9.90 15.43
C PRO A 274 -20.81 9.05 15.20
N ILE A 275 -21.52 9.30 14.11
CA ILE A 275 -22.77 8.56 13.77
C ILE A 275 -22.46 7.07 13.53
N ASN A 276 -21.40 6.76 12.80
CA ASN A 276 -21.03 5.36 12.53
C ASN A 276 -20.53 4.64 13.78
N LEU A 277 -19.89 5.32 14.73
CA LEU A 277 -19.53 4.72 16.02
C LEU A 277 -20.78 4.32 16.82
N LEU A 278 -21.81 5.17 16.80
CA LEU A 278 -23.10 4.91 17.45
C LEU A 278 -23.88 3.78 16.75
N ALA A 279 -24.02 3.84 15.43
CA ALA A 279 -24.76 2.84 14.65
C ALA A 279 -24.11 1.45 14.72
N LYS A 280 -22.77 1.37 14.73
CA LYS A 280 -22.05 0.10 14.86
C LYS A 280 -22.29 -0.59 16.20
N LYS A 281 -22.51 0.16 17.30
CA LYS A 281 -22.84 -0.44 18.60
C LYS A 281 -24.18 -1.19 18.58
N LEU A 282 -25.11 -0.77 17.72
CA LEU A 282 -26.44 -1.36 17.57
C LEU A 282 -26.47 -2.55 16.60
N ILE A 283 -25.71 -2.51 15.51
CA ILE A 283 -25.82 -3.49 14.39
C ILE A 283 -24.69 -4.55 14.39
N SER A 284 -23.61 -4.31 15.14
CA SER A 284 -22.43 -5.19 15.28
C SER A 284 -22.73 -6.69 15.45
N PRO A 285 -23.66 -7.13 16.34
CA PRO A 285 -23.85 -8.57 16.56
C PRO A 285 -24.45 -9.29 15.36
N LEU A 286 -25.24 -8.62 14.51
CA LEU A 286 -25.95 -9.22 13.38
C LEU A 286 -25.07 -9.40 12.13
N MET A 287 -23.90 -8.74 12.08
CA MET A 287 -23.01 -8.75 10.91
C MET A 287 -21.70 -9.52 11.13
N LYS A 288 -21.52 -10.19 12.28
CA LYS A 288 -20.27 -10.86 12.66
C LYS A 288 -19.79 -11.84 11.59
N ASP A 289 -20.65 -12.76 11.16
CA ASP A 289 -20.28 -13.80 10.19
C ASP A 289 -19.86 -13.23 8.82
N SER A 290 -20.52 -12.15 8.39
CA SER A 290 -20.19 -11.46 7.14
C SER A 290 -18.84 -10.73 7.23
N ILE A 291 -18.56 -10.12 8.38
CA ILE A 291 -17.28 -9.46 8.67
C ILE A 291 -16.16 -10.50 8.73
N GLU A 292 -16.36 -11.63 9.41
CA GLU A 292 -15.37 -12.70 9.49
C GLU A 292 -15.07 -13.34 8.14
N LYS A 293 -16.11 -13.60 7.32
CA LYS A 293 -15.91 -14.05 5.92
C LYS A 293 -15.09 -13.04 5.12
N SER A 294 -15.37 -11.75 5.29
CA SER A 294 -14.62 -10.69 4.60
C SER A 294 -13.17 -10.62 5.09
N ILE A 295 -12.92 -10.71 6.39
CA ILE A 295 -11.57 -10.76 6.97
C ILE A 295 -10.79 -11.94 6.36
N LYS A 296 -11.35 -13.15 6.40
CA LYS A 296 -10.71 -14.36 5.84
C LYS A 296 -10.41 -14.21 4.34
N TYR A 297 -11.28 -13.52 3.60
CA TYR A 297 -11.04 -13.25 2.18
C TYR A 297 -9.88 -12.29 1.96
N TYR A 298 -9.84 -11.18 2.71
CA TYR A 298 -8.82 -10.14 2.51
C TYR A 298 -7.47 -10.46 3.18
N GLU A 299 -7.43 -11.42 4.11
CA GLU A 299 -6.18 -11.97 4.64
C GLU A 299 -5.50 -12.91 3.63
N LYS A 300 -6.22 -13.44 2.64
CA LYS A 300 -5.60 -14.21 1.55
C LYS A 300 -4.78 -13.28 0.64
N PRO A 301 -3.63 -13.77 0.12
CA PRO A 301 -3.22 -15.17 0.13
C PRO A 301 -2.44 -15.65 1.36
N SER A 302 -1.76 -14.77 2.12
CA SER A 302 -0.87 -15.16 3.22
C SER A 302 -1.58 -15.60 4.51
N GLY A 303 -2.84 -15.26 4.73
CA GLY A 303 -3.53 -15.62 5.98
C GLY A 303 -2.91 -14.98 7.25
N ARG A 304 -3.46 -15.35 8.41
CA ARG A 304 -2.82 -15.10 9.71
C ARG A 304 -1.79 -16.18 10.00
#